data_AF-A0A3C1S625-F1
#
_entry.id   AF-A0A3C1S625-F1
#
_cell.length_a   1.000
_cell.length_b   1.000
_cell.length_c   1.000
_cell.angle_alpha   90.00
_cell.angle_beta   90.00
_cell.angle_gamma   90.00
#
_symmetry.space_group_name_H-M   'P 1'
#
loop_
_entity.id
_entity.type
_entity.pdbx_description
1 polymer ?
#
loop_
_entity_poly.entity_id
_entity_poly.type
_entity_poly.pdbx_seq_one_letter_code
_entity_poly.pdbx_strand_id
1 'polypeptide(L)'
;VSIVTMVFGNMGNDCATGVAMTRNGSTGEKRLEGDYLTNAQGEDVVAGIRMTKDITQLSDEMPQSWTQLAEIAKKLETHYREMQDIEFTIERNKLWMLQTRDGKRTAQAAVRIAADMSEEGLISEEEAVMRVKPDQVDFFLHPQFSIEAIHVAEEMGNLMASGLNVSPGAAVGIVALDADIAELWAKRDNKQVIMVR
;
A
#
# COMPACT_ATOMS: atom_id res chain seq x y z
N VAL A 1 17.75 -2.07 19.54
CA VAL A 1 18.79 -1.17 19.00
C VAL A 1 19.61 -1.97 18.02
N SER A 2 19.65 -1.55 16.76
CA SER A 2 20.45 -2.19 15.71
C SER A 2 21.58 -1.23 15.33
N ILE A 3 22.82 -1.70 15.36
CA ILE A 3 24.00 -0.93 14.95
C ILE A 3 24.55 -1.60 13.70
N VAL A 4 24.54 -0.89 12.58
CA VAL A 4 24.91 -1.40 11.26
C VAL A 4 25.92 -0.48 10.59
N THR A 5 26.70 -1.02 9.66
CA THR A 5 27.59 -0.22 8.81
C THR A 5 26.78 0.71 7.92
N MET A 6 27.21 1.96 7.80
CA MET A 6 26.55 2.96 6.95
C MET A 6 26.79 2.69 5.46
N VAL A 7 25.76 2.98 4.68
CA VAL A 7 25.76 3.04 3.21
C VAL A 7 25.09 4.37 2.83
N PHE A 8 25.55 5.02 1.76
CA PHE A 8 25.19 6.39 1.42
C PHE A 8 24.46 6.49 0.08
N GLY A 9 23.16 6.80 0.11
CA GLY A 9 22.36 7.10 -1.08
C GLY A 9 22.54 8.52 -1.65
N ASN A 10 23.38 9.35 -1.01
CA ASN A 10 23.51 10.79 -1.24
C ASN A 10 24.92 11.25 -1.67
N MET A 11 25.66 10.40 -2.38
CA MET A 11 27.02 10.71 -2.87
C MET A 11 27.08 11.12 -4.35
N GLY A 12 25.94 11.31 -5.01
CA GLY A 12 25.88 11.60 -6.44
C GLY A 12 24.65 11.00 -7.12
N ASN A 13 24.56 11.21 -8.44
CA ASN A 13 23.44 10.75 -9.25
C ASN A 13 23.45 9.24 -9.53
N ASP A 14 24.55 8.56 -9.23
CA ASP A 14 24.70 7.10 -9.23
C ASP A 14 24.37 6.46 -7.87
N CYS A 15 23.78 7.25 -6.97
CA CYS A 15 23.34 6.84 -5.64
C CYS A 15 21.84 7.12 -5.47
N ALA A 16 21.15 6.29 -4.70
CA ALA A 16 19.73 6.43 -4.42
C ALA A 16 19.33 5.74 -3.11
N THR A 17 18.14 6.04 -2.61
CA THR A 17 17.49 5.32 -1.52
C THR A 17 16.03 5.10 -1.86
N GLY A 18 15.42 4.03 -1.34
CA GLY A 18 14.01 3.79 -1.60
C GLY A 18 13.39 2.73 -0.70
N VAL A 19 12.07 2.65 -0.84
CA VAL A 19 11.19 1.67 -0.21
C VAL A 19 10.43 0.92 -1.30
N ALA A 20 10.21 -0.37 -1.13
CA ALA A 20 9.44 -1.16 -2.09
C ALA A 20 8.69 -2.30 -1.41
N MET A 21 7.48 -2.59 -1.89
CA MET A 21 6.71 -3.78 -1.58
C MET A 21 6.76 -4.78 -2.73
N THR A 22 6.88 -6.07 -2.43
CA THR A 22 6.97 -7.13 -3.47
C THR A 22 5.67 -7.30 -4.26
N ARG A 23 4.54 -6.88 -3.66
CA ARG A 23 3.22 -6.79 -4.28
C ARG A 23 2.57 -5.48 -3.85
N ASN A 24 1.57 -5.03 -4.59
CA ASN A 24 0.85 -3.80 -4.29
C ASN A 24 0.14 -3.90 -2.93
N GLY A 25 0.42 -2.97 -2.01
CA GLY A 25 -0.13 -2.98 -0.65
C GLY A 25 -1.62 -2.66 -0.58
N SER A 26 -2.17 -2.03 -1.63
CA SER A 26 -3.55 -1.58 -1.72
C SER A 26 -4.45 -2.56 -2.46
N THR A 27 -3.98 -3.10 -3.59
CA THR A 27 -4.76 -3.96 -4.50
C THR A 27 -4.38 -5.43 -4.42
N GLY A 28 -3.19 -5.75 -3.88
CA GLY A 28 -2.61 -7.09 -3.85
C GLY A 28 -2.00 -7.56 -5.17
N GLU A 29 -1.98 -6.71 -6.21
CA GLU A 29 -1.40 -7.07 -7.50
C GLU A 29 0.08 -7.43 -7.38
N LYS A 30 0.48 -8.53 -8.04
CA LYS A 30 1.86 -9.00 -8.06
C LYS A 30 2.75 -8.15 -8.97
N ARG A 31 3.11 -6.96 -8.48
CA ARG A 31 4.10 -6.06 -9.06
C ARG A 31 4.87 -5.37 -7.93
N LEU A 32 6.14 -5.06 -8.19
CA LEU A 32 6.89 -4.16 -7.31
C LEU A 32 6.19 -2.80 -7.29
N GLU A 33 5.88 -2.33 -6.09
CA GLU A 33 5.32 -1.02 -5.82
C GLU A 33 6.25 -0.28 -4.86
N GLY A 34 6.46 1.01 -5.03
CA GLY A 34 7.26 1.78 -4.10
C GLY A 34 7.79 3.07 -4.68
N ASP A 35 8.66 3.68 -3.91
CA ASP A 35 9.17 5.03 -4.14
C ASP A 35 10.67 5.08 -3.89
N TYR A 36 11.36 5.92 -4.66
CA TYR A 36 12.77 6.18 -4.45
C TYR A 36 13.16 7.63 -4.73
N LEU A 37 14.35 8.00 -4.27
CA LEU A 37 14.99 9.28 -4.56
C LEU A 37 16.45 9.04 -4.91
N THR A 38 16.91 9.71 -5.97
CA THR A 38 18.34 9.79 -6.30
C THR A 38 19.02 10.87 -5.47
N ASN A 39 20.30 10.63 -5.15
CA ASN A 39 21.14 11.51 -4.36
C ASN A 39 20.42 11.99 -3.07
N ALA A 40 20.00 11.04 -2.24
CA ALA A 40 19.14 11.25 -1.08
C ALA A 40 19.43 10.23 0.04
N GLN A 41 18.93 10.47 1.24
CA GLN A 41 18.90 9.47 2.32
C GLN A 41 17.47 9.11 2.71
N GLY A 42 17.29 8.01 3.43
CA GLY A 42 15.97 7.46 3.77
C GLY A 42 15.04 8.48 4.44
N GLU A 43 15.59 9.41 5.21
CA GLU A 43 14.84 10.53 5.80
C GLU A 43 14.12 11.38 4.72
N ASP A 44 14.76 11.66 3.58
CA ASP A 44 14.18 12.46 2.50
C ASP A 44 12.95 11.78 1.87
N VAL A 45 12.94 10.45 1.83
CA VAL A 45 11.83 9.64 1.30
C VAL A 45 10.64 9.69 2.26
N VAL A 46 10.89 9.61 3.57
CA VAL A 46 9.83 9.60 4.59
C VAL A 46 9.30 11.00 4.89
N ALA A 47 10.15 12.02 4.84
CA ALA A 47 9.78 13.39 5.17
C ALA A 47 8.88 14.06 4.12
N GLY A 48 8.81 13.52 2.89
CA GLY A 48 7.95 14.03 1.82
C GLY A 48 8.30 15.44 1.32
N ILE A 49 9.50 15.95 1.65
CA ILE A 49 9.96 17.29 1.23
C ILE A 49 10.33 17.28 -0.26
N ARG A 50 10.81 16.14 -0.76
CA ARG A 50 11.11 15.91 -2.18
C ARG A 50 10.05 15.00 -2.76
N MET A 51 9.58 15.36 -3.96
CA MET A 51 8.72 14.47 -4.74
C MET A 51 9.49 13.20 -5.07
N THR A 52 8.97 12.06 -4.61
CA THR A 52 9.53 10.74 -4.90
C THR A 52 9.28 10.36 -6.35
N LYS A 53 10.07 9.42 -6.84
CA LYS A 53 9.86 8.77 -8.14
C LYS A 53 9.30 7.39 -7.89
N ASP A 54 8.38 6.98 -8.76
CA ASP A 54 7.87 5.61 -8.80
C ASP A 54 9.02 4.63 -9.02
N ILE A 55 9.07 3.55 -8.22
CA ILE A 55 10.15 2.55 -8.24
C ILE A 55 10.41 1.98 -9.63
N THR A 56 9.40 1.91 -10.51
CA THR A 56 9.54 1.40 -11.87
C THR A 56 10.49 2.25 -12.71
N GLN A 57 10.65 3.55 -12.42
CA GLN A 57 11.59 4.42 -13.13
C GLN A 57 13.07 4.03 -12.90
N LEU A 58 13.37 3.22 -11.87
CA LEU A 58 14.71 2.64 -11.70
C LEU A 58 15.11 1.74 -12.87
N SER A 59 14.17 1.15 -13.61
CA SER A 59 14.51 0.33 -14.79
C SER A 59 15.23 1.15 -15.86
N ASP A 60 14.93 2.44 -15.94
CA ASP A 60 15.50 3.35 -16.93
C ASP A 60 16.74 4.05 -16.38
N GLU A 61 16.70 4.49 -15.11
CA GLU A 61 17.79 5.26 -14.50
C GLU A 61 18.95 4.40 -14.00
N MET A 62 18.66 3.22 -13.44
CA MET A 62 19.64 2.32 -12.82
C MET A 62 19.31 0.85 -13.11
N PRO A 63 19.30 0.41 -14.39
CA PRO A 63 18.77 -0.88 -14.83
C PRO A 63 19.40 -2.10 -14.13
N GLN A 64 20.70 -2.02 -13.83
CA GLN A 64 21.39 -3.10 -13.12
C GLN A 64 20.87 -3.25 -11.68
N SER A 65 20.69 -2.12 -10.97
CA SER A 65 20.15 -2.12 -9.61
C SER A 65 18.69 -2.55 -9.58
N TRP A 66 17.87 -2.11 -10.56
CA TRP A 66 16.49 -2.56 -10.72
C TRP A 66 16.40 -4.09 -10.88
N THR A 67 17.24 -4.67 -11.76
CA THR A 67 17.26 -6.11 -12.00
C THR A 67 17.64 -6.87 -10.72
N GLN A 68 18.68 -6.41 -10.02
CA GLN A 68 19.09 -7.00 -8.73
C GLN A 68 18.00 -6.87 -7.65
N LEU A 69 17.33 -5.72 -7.57
CA LEU A 69 16.25 -5.49 -6.62
C LEU A 69 15.08 -6.44 -6.89
N ALA A 70 14.66 -6.61 -8.14
CA ALA A 70 13.60 -7.54 -8.53
C ALA A 70 13.95 -9.00 -8.20
N GLU A 71 15.20 -9.42 -8.43
CA GLU A 71 15.66 -10.75 -8.05
C GLU A 71 15.66 -10.95 -6.53
N ILE A 72 16.13 -9.97 -5.77
CA ILE A 72 16.16 -10.02 -4.30
C ILE A 72 14.74 -10.02 -3.74
N ALA A 73 13.86 -9.14 -4.24
CA ALA A 73 12.45 -9.07 -3.87
C ALA A 73 11.77 -10.44 -4.04
N LYS A 74 11.98 -11.11 -5.19
CA LYS A 74 11.46 -12.47 -5.42
C LYS A 74 12.04 -13.50 -4.44
N LYS A 75 13.34 -13.43 -4.15
CA LYS A 75 14.00 -14.33 -3.18
C LYS A 75 13.44 -14.13 -1.77
N LEU A 76 13.25 -12.89 -1.34
CA LEU A 76 12.69 -12.54 -0.05
C LEU A 76 11.24 -13.03 0.06
N GLU A 77 10.40 -12.75 -0.93
CA GLU A 77 9.01 -13.23 -0.96
C GLU A 77 8.94 -14.76 -0.92
N THR A 78 9.80 -15.45 -1.68
CA THR A 78 9.87 -16.93 -1.67
C THR A 78 10.34 -17.47 -0.32
N HIS A 79 11.35 -16.82 0.29
CA HIS A 79 11.95 -17.28 1.54
C HIS A 79 11.01 -17.11 2.74
N TYR A 80 10.42 -15.92 2.89
CA TYR A 80 9.46 -15.64 3.95
C TYR A 80 8.07 -16.20 3.64
N ARG A 81 7.84 -16.63 2.39
CA ARG A 81 6.55 -17.06 1.87
C ARG A 81 5.49 -15.99 2.08
N GLU A 82 5.85 -14.71 2.00
CA GLU A 82 4.96 -13.58 2.35
C GLU A 82 5.40 -12.31 1.61
N MET A 83 4.46 -11.42 1.31
CA MET A 83 4.72 -10.12 0.70
C MET A 83 5.61 -9.29 1.63
N GLN A 84 6.71 -8.78 1.09
CA GLN A 84 7.72 -8.07 1.85
C GLN A 84 7.70 -6.57 1.56
N ASP A 85 7.82 -5.77 2.61
CA ASP A 85 8.15 -4.36 2.63
C ASP A 85 9.66 -4.23 2.86
N ILE A 86 10.34 -3.60 1.91
CA ILE A 86 11.79 -3.66 1.71
C ILE A 86 12.34 -2.23 1.69
N GLU A 87 13.42 -2.01 2.45
CA GLU A 87 14.20 -0.77 2.40
C GLU A 87 15.57 -1.05 1.77
N PHE A 88 16.00 -0.18 0.86
CA PHE A 88 17.26 -0.33 0.15
C PHE A 88 17.99 0.99 -0.06
N THR A 89 19.29 0.89 -0.31
CA THR A 89 20.14 2.01 -0.72
C THR A 89 21.05 1.55 -1.85
N ILE A 90 21.23 2.42 -2.84
CA ILE A 90 22.20 2.27 -3.91
C ILE A 90 23.33 3.26 -3.62
N GLU A 91 24.54 2.75 -3.42
CA GLU A 91 25.75 3.57 -3.27
C GLU A 91 26.67 3.27 -4.45
N ARG A 92 26.88 4.25 -5.33
CA ARG A 92 27.74 4.15 -6.51
C ARG A 92 27.45 2.91 -7.35
N ASN A 93 26.19 2.79 -7.80
CA ASN A 93 25.65 1.64 -8.55
C ASN A 93 25.67 0.28 -7.82
N LYS A 94 25.99 0.24 -6.53
CA LYS A 94 25.91 -0.98 -5.72
C LYS A 94 24.65 -0.97 -4.87
N LEU A 95 23.77 -1.95 -5.10
CA LEU A 95 22.57 -2.16 -4.29
C LEU A 95 22.91 -2.78 -2.93
N TRP A 96 22.30 -2.23 -1.88
CA TRP A 96 22.36 -2.72 -0.51
C TRP A 96 20.94 -2.81 0.07
N MET A 97 20.63 -3.97 0.64
CA MET A 97 19.38 -4.17 1.37
C MET A 97 19.57 -3.76 2.83
N LEU A 98 18.66 -2.94 3.34
CA LEU A 98 18.75 -2.41 4.70
C LEU A 98 17.76 -3.10 5.64
N GLN A 99 16.53 -3.31 5.17
CA GLN A 99 15.47 -3.92 5.95
C GLN A 99 14.54 -4.73 5.04
N THR A 100 13.94 -5.77 5.60
CA THR A 100 12.78 -6.46 5.06
C THR A 100 11.86 -6.82 6.21
N ARG A 101 10.56 -6.79 5.98
CA ARG A 101 9.54 -7.27 6.92
C ARG A 101 8.27 -7.61 6.16
N ASP A 102 7.35 -8.29 6.82
CA ASP A 102 6.01 -8.50 6.25
C ASP A 102 5.33 -7.15 5.98
N GLY A 103 4.92 -6.94 4.74
CA GLY A 103 4.35 -5.65 4.33
C GLY A 103 2.99 -5.39 4.97
N LYS A 104 2.71 -4.14 5.32
CA LYS A 104 1.36 -3.72 5.69
C LYS A 104 0.51 -3.63 4.43
N ARG A 105 -0.78 -3.98 4.54
CA ARG A 105 -1.66 -4.11 3.38
C ARG A 105 -3.12 -3.95 3.74
N THR A 106 -3.96 -3.62 2.76
CA THR A 106 -5.41 -3.57 2.90
C THR A 106 -5.99 -4.99 3.05
N ALA A 107 -7.25 -5.08 3.48
CA ALA A 107 -7.98 -6.35 3.49
C ALA A 107 -8.10 -6.96 2.08
N GLN A 108 -8.37 -6.11 1.07
CA GLN A 108 -8.40 -6.50 -0.33
C GLN A 108 -7.08 -7.15 -0.78
N ALA A 109 -5.97 -6.47 -0.50
CA ALA A 109 -4.64 -6.98 -0.83
C ALA A 109 -4.32 -8.26 -0.07
N ALA A 110 -4.68 -8.38 1.21
CA ALA A 110 -4.42 -9.58 2.01
C ALA A 110 -5.07 -10.83 1.40
N VAL A 111 -6.35 -10.75 1.01
CA VAL A 111 -7.07 -11.87 0.39
C VAL A 111 -6.44 -12.25 -0.95
N ARG A 112 -6.20 -11.27 -1.83
CA ARG A 112 -5.60 -11.52 -3.14
C ARG A 112 -4.21 -12.14 -3.01
N ILE A 113 -3.34 -11.59 -2.16
CA ILE A 113 -1.98 -12.08 -1.97
C ILE A 113 -2.00 -13.53 -1.46
N ALA A 114 -2.86 -13.86 -0.49
CA ALA A 114 -2.97 -15.22 0.03
C ALA A 114 -3.45 -16.20 -1.05
N ALA A 115 -4.46 -15.81 -1.85
CA ALA A 115 -4.94 -16.63 -2.96
C ALA A 115 -3.85 -16.82 -4.04
N ASP A 116 -3.24 -15.74 -4.53
CA ASP A 116 -2.18 -15.78 -5.54
C ASP A 116 -1.00 -16.65 -5.06
N MET A 117 -0.56 -16.51 -3.81
CA MET A 117 0.54 -17.32 -3.26
C MET A 117 0.18 -18.80 -3.17
N SER A 118 -1.09 -19.13 -2.94
CA SER A 118 -1.58 -20.52 -2.96
C SER A 118 -1.57 -21.09 -4.37
N GLU A 119 -2.08 -20.33 -5.35
CA GLU A 119 -2.08 -20.71 -6.77
C GLU A 119 -0.66 -20.88 -7.33
N GLU A 120 0.28 -20.07 -6.87
CA GLU A 120 1.70 -20.17 -7.21
C GLU A 120 2.41 -21.36 -6.53
N GLY A 121 1.73 -22.06 -5.62
CA GLY A 121 2.30 -23.15 -4.83
C GLY A 121 3.32 -22.71 -3.78
N LEU A 122 3.36 -21.41 -3.46
CA LEU A 122 4.23 -20.87 -2.41
C LEU A 122 3.67 -21.22 -1.03
N ILE A 123 2.35 -21.26 -0.90
CA ILE A 123 1.63 -21.68 0.31
C ILE A 123 0.55 -22.71 -0.02
N SER A 124 0.10 -23.45 1.00
CA SER A 124 -1.07 -24.32 0.89
C SER A 124 -2.38 -23.52 0.97
N GLU A 125 -3.48 -24.11 0.49
CA GLU A 125 -4.81 -23.51 0.60
C GLU A 125 -5.20 -23.28 2.08
N GLU A 126 -4.83 -24.20 2.97
CA GLU A 126 -5.05 -24.07 4.41
C GLU A 126 -4.26 -22.90 5.00
N GLU A 127 -2.98 -22.74 4.62
CA GLU A 127 -2.18 -21.59 5.03
C GLU A 127 -2.78 -20.27 4.51
N ALA A 128 -3.28 -20.25 3.27
CA ALA A 128 -3.91 -19.07 2.69
C ALA A 128 -5.15 -18.63 3.46
N VAL A 129 -6.03 -19.57 3.82
CA VAL A 129 -7.22 -19.29 4.64
C VAL A 129 -6.83 -18.77 6.02
N MET A 130 -5.81 -19.36 6.65
CA MET A 130 -5.38 -18.95 7.99
C MET A 130 -4.68 -17.58 8.04
N ARG A 131 -4.20 -17.06 6.91
CA ARG A 131 -3.57 -15.74 6.81
C ARG A 131 -4.58 -14.59 6.74
N VAL A 132 -5.76 -14.84 6.21
CA VAL A 132 -6.83 -13.83 6.13
C VAL A 132 -7.53 -13.80 7.49
N LYS A 133 -7.41 -12.68 8.18
CA LYS A 133 -8.06 -12.52 9.48
C LYS A 133 -9.57 -12.29 9.32
N PRO A 134 -10.41 -12.72 10.26
CA PRO A 134 -11.86 -12.53 10.17
C PRO A 134 -12.31 -11.07 10.00
N ASP A 135 -11.60 -10.11 10.61
CA ASP A 135 -11.87 -8.67 10.47
C ASP A 135 -11.57 -8.14 9.06
N GLN A 136 -10.66 -8.77 8.32
CA GLN A 136 -10.41 -8.45 6.92
C GLN A 136 -11.52 -8.94 6.00
N VAL A 137 -12.25 -9.99 6.38
CA VAL A 137 -13.41 -10.46 5.61
C VAL A 137 -14.59 -9.50 5.75
N ASP A 138 -14.79 -8.92 6.95
CA ASP A 138 -15.85 -7.94 7.22
C ASP A 138 -15.79 -6.75 6.24
N PHE A 139 -14.59 -6.31 5.86
CA PHE A 139 -14.38 -5.26 4.86
C PHE A 139 -15.17 -5.50 3.56
N PHE A 140 -15.24 -6.75 3.09
CA PHE A 140 -15.93 -7.12 1.85
C PHE A 140 -17.46 -7.24 2.00
N LEU A 141 -17.96 -7.22 3.23
CA LEU A 141 -19.39 -7.25 3.52
C LEU A 141 -20.03 -5.85 3.49
N HIS A 142 -19.21 -4.80 3.47
CA HIS A 142 -19.66 -3.42 3.38
C HIS A 142 -19.46 -2.85 1.98
N PRO A 143 -20.35 -1.95 1.51
CA PRO A 143 -20.11 -1.20 0.26
C PRO A 143 -18.77 -0.47 0.31
N GLN A 144 -18.08 -0.34 -0.83
CA GLN A 144 -16.82 0.36 -0.94
C GLN A 144 -16.87 1.35 -2.11
N PHE A 145 -16.14 2.47 -2.01
CA PHE A 145 -15.84 3.29 -3.17
C PHE A 145 -14.74 2.62 -3.99
N SER A 146 -14.74 2.81 -5.31
CA SER A 146 -13.60 2.41 -6.12
C SER A 146 -12.40 3.32 -5.83
N ILE A 147 -11.19 2.77 -5.91
CA ILE A 147 -9.95 3.51 -5.64
C ILE A 147 -9.80 4.70 -6.60
N GLU A 148 -10.20 4.51 -7.86
CA GLU A 148 -10.15 5.56 -8.88
C GLU A 148 -11.08 6.73 -8.55
N ALA A 149 -12.28 6.44 -8.02
CA ALA A 149 -13.22 7.48 -7.62
C ALA A 149 -12.69 8.29 -6.43
N ILE A 150 -11.97 7.65 -5.51
CA ILE A 150 -11.32 8.32 -4.37
C ILE A 150 -10.24 9.27 -4.88
N HIS A 151 -9.31 8.79 -5.71
CA HIS A 151 -8.24 9.64 -6.26
C HIS A 151 -8.77 10.83 -7.04
N VAL A 152 -9.77 10.63 -7.91
CA VAL A 152 -10.40 11.72 -8.66
C VAL A 152 -11.05 12.74 -7.71
N ALA A 153 -11.72 12.28 -6.65
CA ALA A 153 -12.34 13.19 -5.68
C ALA A 153 -11.30 14.01 -4.90
N GLU A 154 -10.15 13.43 -4.56
CA GLU A 154 -9.03 14.10 -3.91
C GLU A 154 -8.40 15.16 -4.82
N GLU A 155 -8.12 14.82 -6.08
CA GLU A 155 -7.57 15.75 -7.08
C GLU A 155 -8.51 16.94 -7.34
N MET A 156 -9.82 16.70 -7.33
CA MET A 156 -10.84 17.74 -7.48
C MET A 156 -11.03 18.62 -6.23
N GLY A 157 -10.38 18.29 -5.11
CA GLY A 157 -10.58 19.00 -3.84
C GLY A 157 -11.96 18.76 -3.22
N ASN A 158 -12.61 17.64 -3.53
CA ASN A 158 -13.93 17.28 -2.97
C ASN A 158 -13.83 16.71 -1.54
N LEU A 159 -12.62 16.40 -1.07
CA LEU A 159 -12.39 16.00 0.32
C LEU A 159 -12.57 17.20 1.26
N MET A 160 -13.72 17.29 1.91
CA MET A 160 -14.06 18.42 2.77
C MET A 160 -13.52 18.26 4.22
N ALA A 161 -13.45 17.03 4.72
CA ALA A 161 -13.04 16.74 6.10
C ALA A 161 -12.62 15.27 6.27
N SER A 162 -11.91 14.97 7.36
CA SER A 162 -11.57 13.61 7.82
C SER A 162 -11.92 13.44 9.30
N GLY A 163 -12.16 12.20 9.72
CA GLY A 163 -12.60 11.87 11.08
C GLY A 163 -12.11 10.50 11.54
N LEU A 164 -12.55 10.09 12.73
CA LEU A 164 -12.20 8.77 13.26
C LEU A 164 -12.96 7.68 12.48
N ASN A 165 -12.22 6.65 12.05
CA ASN A 165 -12.82 5.50 11.37
C ASN A 165 -13.48 4.56 12.39
N VAL A 166 -14.72 4.84 12.77
CA VAL A 166 -15.49 4.10 13.81
C VAL A 166 -16.19 2.86 13.23
N SER A 167 -16.59 2.90 11.95
CA SER A 167 -17.23 1.80 11.25
C SER A 167 -16.79 1.80 9.78
N PRO A 168 -16.40 0.64 9.21
CA PRO A 168 -15.99 0.54 7.82
C PRO A 168 -17.18 0.68 6.85
N GLY A 169 -16.88 1.03 5.60
CA GLY A 169 -17.84 1.08 4.50
C GLY A 169 -17.95 2.45 3.83
N ALA A 170 -18.44 2.44 2.60
CA ALA A 170 -18.78 3.61 1.82
C ALA A 170 -20.29 3.88 1.92
N ALA A 171 -20.64 5.14 2.15
CA ALA A 171 -22.03 5.58 2.21
C ALA A 171 -22.22 6.77 1.27
N VAL A 172 -23.32 6.73 0.51
CA VAL A 172 -23.74 7.83 -0.38
C VAL A 172 -25.19 8.14 -0.03
N GLY A 173 -25.50 9.39 0.24
CA GLY A 173 -26.85 9.79 0.57
C GLY A 173 -27.01 11.28 0.77
N ILE A 174 -28.25 11.70 1.00
CA ILE A 174 -28.59 13.08 1.30
C ILE A 174 -28.33 13.32 2.79
N VAL A 175 -27.73 14.47 3.11
CA VAL A 175 -27.46 14.85 4.50
C VAL A 175 -28.77 15.13 5.23
N ALA A 176 -29.00 14.44 6.35
CA ALA A 176 -30.04 14.73 7.32
C ALA A 176 -29.39 15.16 8.64
N LEU A 177 -29.85 16.28 9.19
CA LEU A 177 -29.31 16.86 10.43
C LEU A 177 -30.11 16.46 11.69
N ASP A 178 -31.13 15.64 11.51
CA ASP A 178 -32.03 15.16 12.56
C ASP A 178 -32.36 13.69 12.33
N ALA A 179 -32.47 12.91 13.40
CA ALA A 179 -32.67 11.47 13.31
C ALA A 179 -34.07 11.09 12.84
N ASP A 180 -35.11 11.85 13.23
CA ASP A 180 -36.48 11.58 12.82
C ASP A 180 -36.65 11.89 11.32
N ILE A 181 -35.99 12.96 10.84
CA ILE A 181 -35.92 13.27 9.41
C ILE A 181 -35.20 12.14 8.64
N ALA A 182 -34.06 11.66 9.16
CA ALA A 182 -33.31 10.60 8.52
C ALA A 182 -34.15 9.31 8.40
N GLU A 183 -34.85 8.92 9.47
CA GLU A 183 -35.73 7.76 9.47
C GLU A 183 -36.90 7.92 8.48
N LEU A 184 -37.55 9.08 8.48
CA LEU A 184 -38.68 9.36 7.60
C LEU A 184 -38.26 9.28 6.12
N TRP A 185 -37.15 9.90 5.74
CA TRP A 185 -36.63 9.83 4.38
C TRP A 185 -36.21 8.42 3.98
N ALA A 186 -35.59 7.66 4.88
CA ALA A 186 -35.19 6.29 4.61
C ALA A 186 -36.41 5.36 4.43
N LYS A 187 -37.37 5.39 5.36
CA LYS A 187 -38.50 4.44 5.38
C LYS A 187 -39.63 4.80 4.43
N ARG A 188 -39.97 6.09 4.34
CA ARG A 188 -41.16 6.56 3.59
C ARG A 188 -40.81 6.94 2.16
N ASP A 189 -39.71 7.67 1.98
CA ASP A 189 -39.30 8.19 0.68
C ASP A 189 -38.30 7.27 -0.04
N ASN A 190 -37.84 6.20 0.61
CA ASN A 190 -36.83 5.25 0.10
C ASN A 190 -35.55 5.95 -0.38
N LYS A 191 -35.14 7.01 0.32
CA LYS A 191 -33.92 7.77 0.01
C LYS A 191 -32.73 7.19 0.77
N GLN A 192 -31.56 7.23 0.15
CA GLN A 192 -30.30 7.00 0.86
C GLN A 192 -29.95 8.26 1.67
N VAL A 193 -29.60 8.10 2.94
CA VAL A 193 -29.43 9.20 3.89
C VAL A 193 -28.11 9.08 4.63
N ILE A 194 -27.44 10.21 4.84
CA ILE A 194 -26.29 10.34 5.74
C ILE A 194 -26.72 11.21 6.93
N MET A 195 -26.80 10.63 8.13
CA MET A 195 -27.09 11.41 9.34
C MET A 195 -25.82 12.13 9.81
N VAL A 196 -25.90 13.44 9.98
CA VAL A 196 -24.80 14.28 10.50
C VAL A 196 -25.31 15.04 11.73
N ARG A 197 -24.51 15.09 12.80
CA ARG A 197 -24.82 15.82 14.04
C ARG A 197 -23.65 16.69 14.45
#